data_AF-A0ABD4KTR1-F1
#
_entry.id   AF-A0ABD4KTR1-F1
#
_cell.length_a   1.000
_cell.length_b   1.000
_cell.length_c   1.000
_cell.angle_alpha   90.00
_cell.angle_beta   90.00
_cell.angle_gamma   90.00
#
_symmetry.space_group_name_H-M   'P 1'
#
loop_
_entity.id
_entity.type
_entity.pdbx_description
1 polymer ?
#
loop_
_entity_poly.entity_id
_entity_poly.type
_entity_poly.pdbx_seq_one_letter_code
_entity_poly.pdbx_strand_id
1 'polypeptide(L)' 'AQGSQFPRIIIALQNGRIVDRSWLYTAITRAESEIHIVGSSDDMKSITEAPSHSHKRNSYLKELLS' A
#
# COMPACT_ATOMS: atom_id res chain seq x y z
N ALA A 1 -10.00 -0.62 4.12
CA ALA A 1 -10.71 0.33 5.01
C ALA A 1 -10.22 1.74 4.70
N GLN A 2 -10.93 2.52 3.88
CA GLN A 2 -10.57 3.92 3.65
C GLN A 2 -11.46 4.79 4.53
N GLY A 3 -10.85 5.60 5.40
CA GLY A 3 -11.54 6.50 6.35
C GLY A 3 -11.63 5.99 7.80
N SER A 4 -11.32 4.71 8.08
CA SER A 4 -11.36 4.14 9.45
C SER A 4 -9.96 4.02 10.07
N GLN A 5 -9.85 4.01 11.40
CA GLN A 5 -8.63 3.67 12.15
C GLN A 5 -8.95 2.64 13.23
N PHE A 6 -7.97 1.80 13.56
CA PHE A 6 -8.13 0.73 14.55
C PHE A 6 -6.88 0.65 15.44
N PRO A 7 -7.02 0.35 16.76
CA PRO A 7 -5.87 0.20 17.65
C PRO A 7 -4.85 -0.82 17.15
N ARG A 8 -5.34 -1.96 16.62
CA ARG A 8 -4.55 -3.07 16.11
C ARG A 8 -5.05 -3.51 14.74
N ILE A 9 -4.14 -3.76 13.81
CA ILE A 9 -4.44 -4.30 12.47
C ILE A 9 -3.56 -5.50 12.14
N ILE A 10 -4.14 -6.48 11.44
CA ILE A 10 -3.41 -7.57 10.79
C ILE A 10 -3.44 -7.34 9.27
N ILE A 11 -2.26 -7.33 8.64
CA ILE A 11 -2.09 -7.21 7.19
C ILE A 11 -1.63 -8.57 6.66
N ALA A 12 -2.49 -9.25 5.90
CA ALA A 12 -2.09 -10.44 5.14
C ALA A 12 -1.38 -9.99 3.85
N LEU A 13 -0.08 -10.22 3.79
CA LEU A 13 0.78 -9.88 2.65
C LEU A 13 0.94 -11.12 1.77
N GLN A 14 0.40 -11.05 0.56
CA GLN A 14 0.54 -12.09 -0.46
C GLN A 14 0.87 -11.44 -1.80
N ASN A 15 1.87 -11.96 -2.50
CA ASN A 15 2.17 -11.53 -3.87
C ASN A 15 0.93 -11.66 -4.77
N GLY A 16 0.50 -10.53 -5.33
CA GLY A 16 -0.68 -10.46 -6.20
C GLY A 16 -0.79 -9.10 -6.89
N ARG A 17 -1.62 -9.03 -7.93
CA ARG A 17 -1.72 -7.86 -8.85
C ARG A 17 -2.22 -6.56 -8.18
N ILE A 18 -2.79 -6.67 -6.97
CA ILE A 18 -3.41 -5.57 -6.23
C ILE A 18 -2.44 -4.97 -5.19
N VAL A 19 -1.44 -5.74 -4.76
CA VAL A 19 -0.57 -5.35 -3.65
C VAL A 19 0.59 -4.52 -4.20
N ASP A 20 0.57 -3.23 -3.92
CA ASP A 20 1.65 -2.30 -4.24
C ASP A 20 2.07 -1.45 -3.03
N ARG A 21 3.12 -0.66 -3.20
CA ARG A 21 3.66 0.19 -2.12
C ARG A 21 2.62 1.17 -1.56
N SER A 22 1.73 1.70 -2.39
CA SER A 22 0.69 2.65 -1.95
C SER A 22 -0.41 1.95 -1.15
N TRP A 23 -0.78 0.74 -1.56
CA TRP A 23 -1.70 -0.12 -0.82
C TRP A 23 -1.12 -0.47 0.56
N LEU A 24 0.15 -0.88 0.62
CA LEU A 24 0.83 -1.21 1.87
C LEU A 24 0.94 0.02 2.80
N TYR A 25 1.34 1.17 2.27
CA TYR A 25 1.37 2.43 3.04
C TYR A 25 0.00 2.79 3.61
N THR A 26 -1.05 2.64 2.80
CA THR A 26 -2.43 2.89 3.23
C THR A 26 -2.85 1.90 4.32
N ALA A 27 -2.49 0.62 4.21
CA ALA A 27 -2.82 -0.38 5.22
C ALA A 27 -2.10 -0.11 6.55
N ILE A 28 -0.81 0.27 6.51
CA ILE A 28 -0.01 0.62 7.69
C ILE A 28 -0.61 1.81 8.43
N THR A 29 -0.96 2.88 7.71
CA THR A 29 -1.49 4.13 8.31
C THR A 29 -2.89 4.00 8.92
N ARG A 30 -3.52 2.82 8.84
CA ARG A 30 -4.81 2.53 9.48
C ARG A 30 -4.68 2.08 10.93
N ALA A 31 -3.50 1.63 11.34
CA ALA A 31 -3.25 1.19 12.72
C ALA A 31 -2.84 2.37 13.59
N GLU A 32 -3.36 2.43 14.80
CA GLU A 32 -3.04 3.50 15.76
C GLU A 32 -1.87 3.12 16.68
N SER A 33 -1.78 1.84 17.07
CA SER A 33 -0.79 1.38 18.06
C SER A 33 0.00 0.15 17.65
N GLU A 34 -0.59 -0.78 16.90
CA GLU A 34 0.05 -2.07 16.63
C GLU A 34 -0.32 -2.65 15.26
N ILE A 35 0.69 -3.22 14.59
CA ILE A 35 0.55 -3.83 13.26
C ILE A 35 1.18 -5.22 13.28
N HIS A 36 0.43 -6.20 12.81
CA HIS A 36 0.93 -7.55 12.55
C HIS A 36 0.92 -7.77 11.04
N ILE A 37 2.08 -8.01 10.43
CA ILE A 37 2.19 -8.33 9.01
C ILE A 37 2.45 -9.82 8.88
N VAL A 38 1.56 -10.52 8.17
CA VAL A 38 1.62 -11.97 7.98
C VAL A 38 1.87 -12.26 6.51
N GLY A 39 3.02 -12.83 6.17
CA GLY A 39 3.45 -13.11 4.81
C GLY A 39 4.93 -13.47 4.74
N SER A 40 5.50 -13.49 3.53
CA SER A 40 6.93 -13.76 3.32
C SER A 40 7.76 -12.46 3.42
N SER A 41 9.02 -12.60 3.84
CA SER A 41 9.98 -11.48 3.80
C SER A 41 10.29 -11.04 2.37
N ASP A 42 10.26 -11.97 1.42
CA ASP A 42 10.56 -11.70 0.01
C ASP A 42 9.44 -10.88 -0.65
N ASP A 43 8.19 -11.12 -0.27
CA ASP A 43 7.01 -10.34 -0.70
C ASP A 43 7.14 -8.92 -0.17
N MET A 44 7.46 -8.77 1.13
CA MET A 44 7.68 -7.46 1.75
C MET A 44 8.79 -6.68 1.05
N LYS A 45 9.92 -7.33 0.76
CA LYS A 45 11.03 -6.71 0.04
C LYS A 45 10.58 -6.26 -1.36
N SER A 46 9.98 -7.17 -2.12
CA SER A 46 9.52 -6.90 -3.50
C SER A 46 8.53 -5.73 -3.57
N ILE A 47 7.58 -5.65 -2.63
CA ILE A 47 6.56 -4.60 -2.59
C ILE A 47 7.15 -3.23 -2.19
N THR A 48 8.14 -3.23 -1.28
CA THR A 48 8.77 -1.96 -0.83
C THR A 48 9.71 -1.36 -1.87
N GLU A 49 10.37 -2.21 -2.68
CA GLU A 49 11.31 -1.82 -3.74
C GLU A 49 10.58 -1.43 -5.04
N ALA A 50 9.39 -1.98 -5.30
CA ALA A 50 8.62 -1.67 -6.49
C ALA A 50 8.06 -0.21 -6.47
N PRO A 51 8.12 0.52 -7.61
CA PRO A 51 7.47 1.82 -7.72
C PRO A 51 5.94 1.67 -7.64
N SER A 52 5.29 2.58 -6.92
CA SER A 52 3.83 2.58 -6.77
C SER A 52 3.11 2.66 -8.12
N HIS A 53 2.02 1.92 -8.29
CA HIS A 53 1.22 1.93 -9.52
C HIS A 53 0.58 3.30 -9.78
N SER A 54 0.50 4.19 -8.77
CA SER A 54 0.00 5.55 -8.96
C SER A 54 0.82 6.33 -10.00
N HIS A 55 2.10 6.02 -10.16
CA HIS A 55 2.98 6.63 -11.16
C HIS A 55 2.71 6.14 -12.59
N LYS A 56 1.91 5.09 -12.75
CA LYS A 56 1.47 4.54 -14.05
C LYS A 56 0.08 5.04 -14.46
N ARG A 57 -0.52 5.99 -13.71
CA ARG A 57 -1.83 6.55 -14.06
C ARG A 57 -1.70 7.44 -15.31
N ASN A 58 -2.36 7.03 -16.38
CA ASN A 58 -2.60 7.89 -17.54
C ASN A 58 -3.63 8.96 -17.16
N SER A 59 -3.17 10.18 -16.91
CA SER A 59 -4.02 11.31 -16.57
C SER A 59 -3.53 12.56 -17.28
N TYR A 60 -4.42 13.21 -18.03
CA TYR A 60 -4.15 14.47 -18.73
C TYR A 60 -4.23 15.71 -17.83
N LEU A 61 -4.44 15.51 -16.52
CA LEU A 61 -4.63 16.60 -15.56
C LEU A 61 -3.36 17.45 -15.43
N LYS A 62 -2.19 16.84 -15.58
CA LYS A 62 -0.92 17.56 -15.47
C LYS A 62 -0.75 18.55 -16.61
N GLU A 63 -1.12 18.15 -17.82
CA GLU A 63 -1.05 18.95 -19.04
C GLU A 63 -2.10 20.08 -19.06
N LEU A 64 -3.23 19.90 -18.38
CA LEU A 64 -4.25 20.95 -18.24
C LEU A 64 -3.88 22.03 -17.21
N LEU A 65 -2.99 21.75 -16.27
CA LEU A 65 -2.61 22.64 -15.17
C LEU A 65 -1.23 23.31 -15.36
N SER A 66 -0.54 23.01 -16.45
CA SER A 66 0.75 23.61 -16.87
C SER A 66 0.54 24.78 -17.81
#